data_AF-A0A9D2N768-F1
#
_entry.id   AF-A0A9D2N768-F1
#
_cell.length_a   1.000
_cell.length_b   1.000
_cell.length_c   1.000
_cell.angle_alpha   90.00
_cell.angle_beta   90.00
_cell.angle_gamma   90.00
#
_symmetry.space_group_name_H-M   'P 1'
#
loop_
_entity.id
_entity.type
_entity.pdbx_description
1 polymer ?
#
loop_
_entity_poly.entity_id
_entity_poly.type
_entity_poly.pdbx_seq_one_letter_code
_entity_poly.pdbx_strand_id
1 'polypeptide(L)'
;FKAVNDVYGHLKGDIMLKYVADKIRKSFRDTDVIFRLGGDEFVTFIYPCKNRQAIEKKLEKIIEDYSRNVGEEFPRIFSALSWGGIFSGKKRTFTELYQKADRIMYQVKRRGGQGYLIEED
;
A
#
# COMPACT_ATOMS: atom_id res chain seq x y z
N PHE A 1 -7.71 -5.27 -7.41
CA PHE A 1 -8.57 -4.29 -8.10
C PHE A 1 -9.50 -4.85 -9.17
N LYS A 2 -9.05 -5.76 -10.04
CA LYS A 2 -9.84 -6.32 -11.18
C LYS A 2 -11.28 -6.74 -10.84
N ALA A 3 -11.49 -7.47 -9.73
CA ALA A 3 -12.83 -7.90 -9.32
C ALA A 3 -13.82 -6.75 -9.10
N VAL A 4 -13.34 -5.57 -8.69
CA VAL A 4 -14.18 -4.37 -8.52
C VAL A 4 -14.67 -3.89 -9.89
N ASN A 5 -13.77 -3.81 -10.87
CA ASN A 5 -14.11 -3.40 -12.23
C ASN A 5 -15.08 -4.39 -12.89
N ASP A 6 -14.82 -5.69 -12.72
CA ASP A 6 -15.62 -6.75 -13.35
C ASP A 6 -17.07 -6.76 -12.80
N VAL A 7 -17.26 -6.46 -11.51
CA VAL A 7 -18.58 -6.51 -10.85
C VAL A 7 -19.30 -5.16 -10.83
N TYR A 8 -18.57 -4.05 -10.66
CA TYR A 8 -19.13 -2.72 -10.41
C TYR A 8 -18.78 -1.69 -11.49
N GLY A 9 -17.97 -2.07 -12.48
CA GLY A 9 -17.54 -1.21 -13.58
C GLY A 9 -16.35 -0.31 -13.24
N HIS A 10 -15.69 0.17 -14.30
CA HIS A 10 -14.46 0.96 -14.20
C HIS A 10 -14.62 2.27 -13.40
N LEU A 11 -15.80 2.93 -13.47
CA LEU A 11 -16.04 4.15 -12.70
C LEU A 11 -15.90 3.91 -11.19
N LYS A 12 -16.41 2.77 -10.69
CA LYS A 12 -16.30 2.39 -9.28
C LYS A 12 -14.87 2.00 -8.92
N GLY A 13 -14.16 1.34 -9.83
CA GLY A 13 -12.72 1.15 -9.69
C GLY A 13 -11.96 2.47 -9.55
N ASP A 14 -12.21 3.44 -10.40
CA ASP A 14 -11.51 4.73 -10.36
C ASP A 14 -11.75 5.48 -9.05
N ILE A 15 -12.99 5.44 -8.53
CA ILE A 15 -13.32 5.99 -7.21
C ILE A 15 -12.50 5.31 -6.12
N MET A 16 -12.41 3.99 -6.17
CA MET A 16 -11.65 3.20 -5.20
C MET A 16 -10.14 3.49 -5.25
N LEU A 17 -9.55 3.64 -6.45
CA LEU A 17 -8.15 4.04 -6.60
C LEU A 17 -7.89 5.45 -6.05
N LYS A 18 -8.79 6.40 -6.33
CA LYS A 18 -8.71 7.75 -5.79
C LYS A 18 -8.80 7.75 -4.26
N TYR A 19 -9.67 6.92 -3.70
CA TYR A 19 -9.79 6.73 -2.26
C TYR A 19 -8.49 6.21 -1.64
N VAL A 20 -7.89 5.16 -2.22
CA VAL A 20 -6.59 4.63 -1.75
C VAL A 20 -5.50 5.69 -1.85
N ALA A 21 -5.39 6.38 -2.98
CA ALA A 21 -4.40 7.44 -3.19
C ALA A 21 -4.53 8.57 -2.16
N ASP A 22 -5.76 9.02 -1.90
CA ASP A 22 -6.04 10.07 -0.92
C ASP A 22 -5.70 9.62 0.52
N LYS A 23 -6.02 8.38 0.89
CA LYS A 23 -5.67 7.81 2.19
C LYS A 23 -4.16 7.71 2.40
N ILE A 24 -3.42 7.26 1.38
CA ILE A 24 -1.96 7.24 1.43
C ILE A 24 -1.45 8.68 1.58
N ARG A 25 -1.87 9.60 0.71
CA ARG A 25 -1.42 11.00 0.75
C ARG A 25 -1.63 11.66 2.11
N LYS A 26 -2.80 11.48 2.72
CA LYS A 26 -3.14 12.04 4.04
C LYS A 26 -2.38 11.40 5.20
N SER A 27 -1.80 10.21 5.01
CA SER A 27 -1.09 9.47 6.06
C SER A 27 0.40 9.80 6.12
N PHE A 28 0.98 10.32 5.05
CA PHE A 28 2.40 10.66 4.94
C PHE A 28 2.60 12.17 4.83
N ARG A 29 3.85 12.62 4.98
CA ARG A 29 4.20 14.05 4.92
C ARG A 29 4.22 14.49 3.46
N ASP A 30 4.03 15.79 3.22
CA ASP A 30 4.18 16.37 1.88
C ASP A 30 5.60 16.23 1.31
N THR A 31 6.60 16.02 2.18
CA THR A 31 7.99 15.76 1.80
C THR A 31 8.27 14.29 1.46
N ASP A 32 7.37 13.38 1.83
CA ASP A 32 7.50 11.96 1.48
C ASP A 32 7.07 11.79 0.02
N VAL A 33 7.78 10.94 -0.72
CA VAL A 33 7.51 10.76 -2.16
C VAL A 33 6.51 9.62 -2.33
N ILE A 34 5.34 9.92 -2.90
CA ILE A 34 4.28 8.96 -3.18
C ILE A 34 4.08 8.90 -4.69
N PHE A 35 4.09 7.71 -5.26
CA PHE A 35 3.82 7.52 -6.69
C PHE A 35 3.00 6.26 -6.94
N ARG A 36 2.18 6.33 -7.99
CA ARG A 36 1.46 5.20 -8.54
C ARG A 36 2.27 4.69 -9.73
N LEU A 37 2.80 3.47 -9.63
CA LEU A 37 3.61 2.87 -10.69
C LEU A 37 2.76 2.45 -11.89
N GLY A 38 1.54 2.00 -11.62
CA GLY A 38 0.58 1.54 -12.62
C GLY A 38 -0.60 0.89 -11.91
N GLY A 39 -1.67 0.58 -12.65
CA GLY A 39 -2.78 -0.24 -12.15
C GLY A 39 -3.23 0.11 -10.72
N ASP A 40 -3.15 -0.84 -9.80
CA ASP A 40 -3.41 -0.69 -8.36
C ASP A 40 -2.12 -0.68 -7.50
N GLU A 41 -0.97 -0.39 -8.12
CA GLU A 41 0.34 -0.39 -7.48
C GLU A 41 0.77 1.01 -7.04
N PHE A 42 0.98 1.16 -5.74
CA PHE A 42 1.41 2.40 -5.10
C PHE A 42 2.71 2.16 -4.32
N VAL A 43 3.58 3.17 -4.32
CA VAL A 43 4.82 3.15 -3.55
C VAL A 43 4.96 4.44 -2.77
N THR A 44 5.45 4.30 -1.54
CA THR A 44 5.82 5.41 -0.66
C THR A 44 7.30 5.32 -0.32
N PHE A 45 8.06 6.34 -0.70
CA PHE A 45 9.46 6.49 -0.32
C PHE A 45 9.59 7.57 0.75
N ILE A 46 10.15 7.19 1.90
CA ILE A 46 10.15 8.00 3.11
C ILE A 46 11.60 8.27 3.50
N TYR A 47 12.05 9.51 3.36
CA TYR A 47 13.40 9.91 3.74
C TYR A 47 13.42 11.35 4.28
N PRO A 48 14.02 11.60 5.45
CA PRO A 48 14.51 10.61 6.41
C PRO A 48 13.35 9.88 7.10
N CYS A 49 13.52 8.57 7.34
CA CYS A 49 12.63 7.77 8.18
C CYS A 49 13.38 7.36 9.45
N LYS A 50 12.92 7.82 10.62
CA LYS A 50 13.58 7.56 11.91
C LYS A 50 12.89 6.51 12.76
N ASN A 51 11.63 6.19 12.45
CA ASN A 51 10.80 5.36 13.30
C ASN A 51 9.96 4.43 12.42
N ARG A 52 10.39 3.17 12.34
CA ARG A 52 9.71 2.10 11.62
C ARG A 52 8.31 1.86 12.18
N GLN A 53 8.16 1.81 13.50
CA GLN A 53 6.88 1.54 14.17
C GLN A 53 5.82 2.59 13.86
N ALA A 54 6.24 3.86 13.67
CA ALA A 54 5.33 4.92 13.24
C ALA A 54 4.81 4.69 11.81
N ILE A 55 5.60 4.07 10.94
CA ILE A 55 5.16 3.66 9.60
C ILE A 55 4.20 2.49 9.71
N GLU A 56 4.54 1.46 10.48
CA GLU A 56 3.69 0.28 10.71
C GLU A 56 2.29 0.69 11.19
N LYS A 57 2.19 1.58 12.18
CA LYS A 57 0.89 2.13 12.66
C LYS A 57 0.10 2.86 11.58
N LYS A 58 0.77 3.58 10.67
CA LYS A 58 0.08 4.23 9.53
C LYS A 58 -0.48 3.20 8.57
N LEU A 59 0.27 2.12 8.29
CA LEU A 59 -0.17 1.05 7.41
C LEU A 59 -1.36 0.31 7.99
N GLU A 60 -1.31 -0.03 9.28
CA GLU A 60 -2.43 -0.66 10.00
C GLU A 60 -3.70 0.16 9.84
N LYS A 61 -3.64 1.47 10.12
CA LYS A 61 -4.78 2.37 9.98
C LYS A 61 -5.32 2.43 8.56
N ILE A 62 -4.45 2.52 7.55
CA ILE A 62 -4.86 2.54 6.13
C ILE A 62 -5.56 1.22 5.75
N ILE A 63 -5.01 0.08 6.18
CA ILE A 63 -5.52 -1.26 5.84
C ILE A 63 -6.86 -1.51 6.52
N GLU A 64 -7.01 -1.14 7.79
CA GLU A 64 -8.26 -1.26 8.54
C GLU A 64 -9.35 -0.37 7.93
N ASP A 65 -9.04 0.92 7.69
CA ASP A 65 -9.97 1.86 7.06
C ASP A 65 -10.42 1.35 5.69
N TYR A 66 -9.49 0.87 4.87
CA TYR A 66 -9.83 0.33 3.56
C TYR A 66 -10.70 -0.92 3.66
N SER A 67 -10.35 -1.87 4.53
CA SER A 67 -11.10 -3.12 4.69
C SER A 67 -12.54 -2.86 5.12
N ARG A 68 -12.76 -1.90 6.03
CA ARG A 68 -14.10 -1.48 6.45
C ARG A 68 -14.90 -0.88 5.29
N ASN A 69 -14.33 0.13 4.60
CA ASN A 69 -15.03 0.81 3.50
C ASN A 69 -15.34 -0.14 2.34
N VAL A 70 -14.42 -1.07 2.03
CA VAL A 70 -14.66 -2.07 0.98
C VAL A 70 -15.77 -3.04 1.37
N GLY A 71 -15.81 -3.49 2.63
CA GLY A 71 -16.87 -4.37 3.10
C GLY A 71 -18.27 -3.73 3.04
N GLU A 72 -18.34 -2.41 3.26
CA GLU A 72 -19.59 -1.64 3.19
C GLU A 72 -19.99 -1.31 1.74
N GLU A 73 -19.08 -0.79 0.92
CA GLU A 73 -19.40 -0.34 -0.44
C GLU A 73 -19.44 -1.47 -1.49
N PHE A 74 -18.66 -2.53 -1.28
CA PHE A 74 -18.47 -3.60 -2.26
C PHE A 74 -18.70 -5.00 -1.65
N PRO A 75 -19.90 -5.29 -1.10
CA PRO A 75 -20.16 -6.50 -0.31
C PRO A 75 -20.10 -7.81 -1.11
N ARG A 76 -20.04 -7.76 -2.45
CA ARG A 76 -20.01 -8.96 -3.31
C ARG A 76 -18.60 -9.42 -3.68
N ILE A 77 -17.57 -8.69 -3.23
CA ILE A 77 -16.18 -8.98 -3.58
C ILE A 77 -15.31 -9.00 -2.34
N PHE A 78 -14.18 -9.67 -2.45
CA PHE A 78 -13.08 -9.53 -1.51
C PHE A 78 -11.99 -8.66 -2.15
N SER A 79 -11.60 -7.58 -1.47
CA SER A 79 -10.44 -6.79 -1.85
C SER A 79 -9.70 -6.32 -0.60
N ALA A 80 -8.38 -6.46 -0.62
CA ALA A 80 -7.48 -6.10 0.47
C ALA A 80 -6.24 -5.37 -0.05
N LEU A 81 -5.63 -4.57 0.83
CA LEU A 81 -4.33 -3.94 0.57
C LEU A 81 -3.21 -4.84 1.10
N SER A 82 -2.10 -4.90 0.35
CA SER A 82 -0.88 -5.61 0.74
C SER A 82 0.31 -4.71 0.58
N TRP A 83 1.17 -4.62 1.59
CA TRP A 83 2.35 -3.75 1.58
C TRP A 83 3.63 -4.53 1.87
N GLY A 84 4.66 -4.32 1.05
CA GLY A 84 6.03 -4.75 1.33
C GLY A 84 6.93 -3.55 1.51
N GLY A 85 7.77 -3.56 2.53
CA GLY A 85 8.67 -2.43 2.83
C GLY A 85 10.02 -2.89 3.32
N ILE A 86 11.05 -2.07 3.06
CA ILE A 86 12.38 -2.22 3.62
C ILE A 86 12.74 -0.96 4.39
N PHE A 87 13.10 -1.12 5.66
CA PHE A 87 13.67 -0.05 6.48
C PHE A 87 15.19 -0.19 6.45
N SER A 88 15.90 0.85 6.01
CA SER A 88 17.36 0.79 5.87
C SER A 88 18.03 2.07 6.33
N GLY A 89 19.03 1.92 7.20
CA GLY A 89 19.97 2.99 7.56
C GLY A 89 21.17 3.11 6.62
N LYS A 90 21.29 2.21 5.63
CA LYS A 90 22.43 2.14 4.71
C LYS A 90 22.17 3.01 3.48
N LYS A 91 23.23 3.63 2.92
CA LYS A 91 23.14 4.28 1.60
C LYS A 91 22.89 3.22 0.53
N ARG A 92 21.75 3.29 -0.12
CA ARG A 92 21.35 2.44 -1.25
C ARG A 92 20.67 3.28 -2.31
N THR A 93 20.67 2.76 -3.54
CA THR A 93 19.87 3.35 -4.61
C THR A 93 18.38 3.09 -4.38
N PHE A 94 17.54 3.94 -4.95
CA PHE A 94 16.09 3.71 -4.96
C PHE A 94 15.74 2.34 -5.56
N THR A 95 16.38 1.96 -6.66
CA THR A 95 16.11 0.69 -7.36
C THR A 95 16.37 -0.54 -6.49
N GLU A 96 17.46 -0.55 -5.71
CA GLU A 96 17.74 -1.65 -4.78
C GLU A 96 16.69 -1.77 -3.68
N LEU A 97 16.27 -0.63 -3.10
CA LEU A 97 15.24 -0.60 -2.06
C LEU A 97 13.89 -1.03 -2.62
N TYR A 98 13.53 -0.56 -3.81
CA TYR A 98 12.30 -0.93 -4.50
C TYR A 98 12.25 -2.43 -4.79
N GLN A 99 13.30 -3.01 -5.37
CA GLN A 99 13.35 -4.45 -5.65
C GLN A 99 13.26 -5.31 -4.38
N LYS A 100 13.80 -4.83 -3.25
CA LYS A 100 13.61 -5.50 -1.95
C LYS A 100 12.16 -5.40 -1.49
N ALA A 101 11.59 -4.20 -1.48
CA ALA A 101 10.21 -3.97 -1.06
C ALA A 101 9.20 -4.79 -1.90
N ASP A 102 9.42 -4.90 -3.21
CA ASP A 102 8.60 -5.71 -4.12
C ASP A 102 8.66 -7.21 -3.78
N ARG A 103 9.86 -7.76 -3.55
CA ARG A 103 10.02 -9.15 -3.10
C ARG A 103 9.30 -9.41 -1.78
N ILE A 104 9.39 -8.45 -0.84
CA ILE A 104 8.72 -8.52 0.46
C ILE A 104 7.18 -8.47 0.29
N MET A 105 6.68 -7.59 -0.59
CA MET A 105 5.26 -7.49 -0.91
C MET A 105 4.74 -8.83 -1.48
N TYR A 106 5.53 -9.48 -2.34
CA TYR A 106 5.17 -10.80 -2.86
C TYR A 106 5.02 -11.85 -1.75
N GLN A 107 5.84 -11.80 -0.68
CA GLN A 107 5.66 -12.66 0.49
C GLN A 107 4.31 -12.41 1.18
N VAL A 108 3.88 -11.15 1.32
CA VAL A 108 2.57 -10.81 1.89
C VAL A 108 1.44 -11.37 1.02
N LYS A 109 1.56 -11.26 -0.31
CA LYS A 109 0.60 -11.86 -1.26
C LYS A 109 0.50 -13.37 -1.10
N ARG A 110 1.63 -14.07 -0.93
CA ARG A 110 1.66 -15.52 -0.69
C ARG A 110 1.03 -15.95 0.63
N ARG A 111 0.94 -15.06 1.62
CA ARG A 111 0.31 -15.31 2.93
C ARG A 111 -1.18 -14.96 2.99
N GLY A 112 -1.81 -14.72 1.83
CA GLY A 112 -3.25 -14.41 1.73
C GLY A 112 -3.56 -12.98 1.31
N GLY A 113 -2.56 -12.11 1.15
CA GLY A 113 -2.74 -10.82 0.46
C GLY A 113 -3.48 -9.74 1.24
N GLN A 114 -3.39 -9.76 2.58
CA GLN A 114 -3.98 -8.74 3.45
C GLN A 114 -2.99 -8.40 4.56
N GLY A 115 -2.50 -7.17 4.61
CA GLY A 115 -1.57 -6.72 5.64
C GLY A 115 -0.28 -6.13 5.10
N TYR A 116 0.74 -6.10 5.94
CA TYR A 116 2.04 -5.56 5.59
C TYR A 116 3.17 -6.46 6.11
N LEU A 117 4.34 -6.34 5.49
CA LEU A 117 5.60 -6.84 6.02
C LEU A 117 6.66 -5.77 5.78
N ILE A 118 7.34 -5.37 6.84
CA ILE A 118 8.52 -4.51 6.76
C ILE A 118 9.71 -5.34 7.25
N GLU A 119 10.76 -5.40 6.45
CA GLU A 119 12.04 -5.97 6.86
C GLU A 119 13.02 -4.84 7.19
N GLU A 120 14.09 -5.17 7.91
CA GLU A 120 15.19 -4.25 8.21
C GLU A 120 16.51 -4.86 7.75
N ASP A 121 17.43 -3.98 7.34
CA ASP A 121 18.66 -4.31 6.63
C ASP A 121 19.95 -4.23 7.46
#